data_AF-A0A1A3U5K6-F1
#
_entry.id   AF-A0A1A3U5K6-F1
#
_cell.length_a   1.000
_cell.length_b   1.000
_cell.length_c   1.000
_cell.angle_alpha   90.00
_cell.angle_beta   90.00
_cell.angle_gamma   90.00
#
_symmetry.space_group_name_H-M   'P 1'
#
loop_
_entity.id
_entity.type
_entity.pdbx_description
1 polymer ?
#
loop_
_entity_poly.entity_id
_entity_poly.type
_entity_poly.pdbx_seq_one_letter_code
_entity_poly.pdbx_strand_id
1 'polypeptide(L)'
;MEFMHVTPRIAAPLLAAVASALAVAPAAHADDASYLAQVNASPVAIPIADDVKVSSGHYVCALLRMYGHTGTYRSGLSPGDVVRQLTNTFHYSPEAADVQIAAAQSELCPETLRP
;
A
#
# COMPACT_ATOMS: atom_id res chain seq x y z
N MET A 1 39.30 -47.44 21.45
CA MET A 1 38.08 -47.72 22.23
C MET A 1 37.24 -46.47 22.22
N GLU A 2 36.10 -46.56 21.55
CA GLU A 2 35.03 -45.56 21.52
C GLU A 2 34.32 -45.52 22.88
N PHE A 3 33.85 -44.33 23.30
CA PHE A 3 32.51 -44.18 23.88
C PHE A 3 32.00 -42.76 23.62
N MET A 4 30.95 -42.68 22.81
CA MET A 4 30.09 -41.53 22.57
C MET A 4 29.49 -40.99 23.88
N HIS A 5 29.41 -39.67 24.03
CA HIS A 5 28.40 -39.02 24.88
C HIS A 5 27.88 -37.72 24.25
N VAL A 6 26.74 -37.87 23.57
CA VAL A 6 25.52 -37.04 23.61
C VAL A 6 25.69 -35.52 23.71
N THR A 7 25.47 -34.84 22.58
CA THR A 7 24.92 -33.47 22.52
C THR A 7 23.58 -33.36 23.25
N PRO A 8 23.30 -32.20 23.87
CA PRO A 8 22.18 -31.43 23.34
C PRO A 8 22.54 -29.97 23.02
N ARG A 9 22.08 -29.58 21.83
CA ARG A 9 21.91 -28.22 21.32
C ARG A 9 20.87 -27.46 22.15
N ILE A 10 20.72 -26.17 21.83
CA ILE A 10 19.60 -25.24 22.13
C ILE A 10 19.89 -24.45 23.42
N ALA A 11 20.20 -23.15 23.39
CA ALA A 11 19.17 -22.12 23.23
C ALA A 11 19.72 -20.68 23.00
N ALA A 12 20.94 -20.49 22.50
CA ALA A 12 21.52 -19.15 22.40
C ALA A 12 21.20 -18.32 21.13
N PRO A 13 20.88 -18.88 19.93
CA PRO A 13 20.73 -18.03 18.74
C PRO A 13 19.28 -17.57 18.48
N LEU A 14 18.29 -18.05 19.25
CA LEU A 14 16.87 -17.73 19.00
C LEU A 14 16.50 -16.27 19.32
N LEU A 15 17.26 -15.58 20.19
CA LEU A 15 16.97 -14.18 20.53
C LEU A 15 17.39 -13.19 19.43
N ALA A 16 18.37 -13.54 18.59
CA ALA A 16 18.77 -12.71 17.45
C ALA A 16 17.81 -12.86 16.26
N ALA A 17 17.13 -14.00 16.12
CA ALA A 17 16.17 -14.23 15.05
C ALA A 17 14.81 -13.53 15.28
N VAL A 18 14.44 -13.27 16.55
CA VAL A 18 13.19 -12.58 16.89
C VAL A 18 13.30 -11.05 16.74
N ALA A 19 14.50 -10.49 16.96
CA ALA A 19 14.73 -9.05 16.78
C ALA A 19 14.63 -8.62 15.30
N SER A 20 15.02 -9.50 14.35
CA SER A 20 14.90 -9.24 12.92
C SER A 20 13.49 -9.50 12.36
N ALA A 21 12.61 -10.15 13.12
CA ALA A 21 11.22 -10.43 12.75
C ALA A 21 10.22 -9.37 13.27
N LEU A 22 10.70 -8.43 14.09
CA LEU A 22 9.98 -7.25 14.55
C LEU A 22 10.47 -5.99 13.83
N ALA A 23 10.75 -6.11 12.53
CA ALA A 23 10.35 -5.02 11.65
C ALA A 23 8.81 -5.02 11.69
N VAL A 24 8.24 -4.38 12.70
CA VAL A 24 6.87 -3.88 12.64
C VAL A 24 6.86 -3.06 11.37
N ALA A 25 6.41 -3.66 10.27
CA ALA A 25 6.05 -2.90 9.09
C ALA A 25 5.12 -1.83 9.64
N PRO A 26 5.44 -0.53 9.45
CA PRO A 26 4.58 0.52 9.94
C PRO A 26 3.17 0.18 9.49
N ALA A 27 2.21 0.29 10.40
CA ALA A 27 0.80 0.11 10.06
C ALA A 27 0.58 0.90 8.76
N ALA A 28 0.15 0.23 7.69
CA ALA A 28 -0.14 0.86 6.42
C ALA A 28 -0.90 2.17 6.72
N HIS A 29 -0.29 3.31 6.42
CA HIS A 29 -0.66 4.56 7.03
C HIS A 29 -1.95 5.06 6.38
N ALA A 30 -3.09 4.66 6.94
CA ALA A 30 -4.42 5.09 6.54
C ALA A 30 -4.69 6.56 6.90
N ASP A 31 -3.81 7.47 6.49
CA ASP A 31 -3.93 8.89 6.75
C ASP A 31 -3.52 9.74 5.53
N ASP A 32 -4.24 10.85 5.37
CA ASP A 32 -4.10 11.75 4.23
C ASP A 32 -2.72 12.39 4.15
N ALA A 33 -2.02 12.57 5.28
CA ALA A 33 -0.72 13.22 5.31
C ALA A 33 0.38 12.29 4.75
N SER A 34 0.33 11.00 5.09
CA SER A 34 1.24 9.99 4.55
C SER A 34 1.04 9.81 3.04
N TYR A 35 -0.21 9.73 2.58
CA TYR A 35 -0.55 9.75 1.15
C TYR A 35 0.02 10.97 0.44
N LEU A 36 -0.23 12.17 0.98
CA LEU A 36 0.19 13.42 0.37
C LEU A 36 1.72 13.54 0.33
N ALA A 37 2.41 13.10 1.39
CA ALA A 37 3.87 13.06 1.43
C ALA A 37 4.44 12.17 0.32
N GLN A 38 3.85 10.99 0.09
CA GLN A 38 4.30 10.08 -0.95
C GLN A 38 4.04 10.62 -2.36
N VAL A 39 2.85 11.20 -2.59
CA VAL A 39 2.53 11.85 -3.86
C VAL A 39 3.48 13.02 -4.14
N ASN A 40 3.78 13.85 -3.14
CA ASN A 40 4.67 15.00 -3.28
C ASN A 40 6.17 14.62 -3.38
N ALA A 41 6.55 13.43 -2.91
CA ALA A 41 7.89 12.89 -3.09
C ALA A 41 8.13 12.29 -4.49
N SER A 42 7.07 12.08 -5.26
CA SER A 42 7.16 11.54 -6.62
C SER A 42 7.88 12.52 -7.56
N PRO A 43 8.73 12.03 -8.50
CA PRO A 43 9.30 12.86 -9.55
C PRO A 43 8.27 13.29 -10.61
N VAL A 44 7.05 12.73 -10.58
CA VAL A 44 5.97 13.07 -11.51
C VAL A 44 5.20 14.28 -10.98
N ALA A 45 5.20 15.37 -11.74
CA ALA A 45 4.47 16.57 -11.36
C ALA A 45 2.95 16.37 -11.46
N ILE A 46 2.24 16.63 -10.36
CA ILE A 46 0.78 16.66 -10.28
C ILE A 46 0.38 18.07 -9.82
N PRO A 47 0.19 19.03 -10.75
CA PRO A 47 0.11 20.46 -10.46
C PRO A 47 -1.30 20.88 -10.01
N ILE A 48 -1.79 20.26 -8.95
CA ILE A 48 -3.06 20.59 -8.30
C ILE A 48 -2.81 20.85 -6.81
N ALA A 49 -3.76 21.51 -6.16
CA ALA A 49 -3.68 21.77 -4.73
C ALA A 49 -3.75 20.47 -3.92
N ASP A 50 -3.13 20.48 -2.74
CA ASP A 50 -2.94 19.28 -1.92
C ASP A 50 -4.27 18.67 -1.43
N ASP A 51 -5.28 19.50 -1.15
CA ASP A 51 -6.64 19.06 -0.82
C ASP A 51 -7.32 18.32 -1.99
N VAL A 52 -7.03 18.73 -3.22
CA VAL A 52 -7.51 18.05 -4.44
C VAL A 52 -6.78 16.72 -4.65
N LYS A 53 -5.48 16.64 -4.34
CA LYS A 53 -4.74 15.37 -4.36
C LYS A 53 -5.36 14.38 -3.37
N VAL A 54 -5.58 14.81 -2.12
CA VAL A 54 -6.20 13.96 -1.08
C VAL A 54 -7.56 13.46 -1.53
N SER A 55 -8.41 14.37 -2.06
CA SER A 55 -9.73 14.00 -2.60
C SER A 55 -9.63 12.99 -3.75
N SER A 56 -8.63 13.14 -4.62
CA SER A 56 -8.34 12.21 -5.71
C SER A 56 -7.88 10.85 -5.20
N GLY A 57 -7.06 10.79 -4.14
CA GLY A 57 -6.67 9.55 -3.48
C GLY A 57 -7.86 8.76 -2.92
N HIS A 58 -8.78 9.43 -2.22
CA HIS A 58 -10.02 8.81 -1.74
C HIS A 58 -10.91 8.33 -2.88
N TYR A 59 -11.01 9.10 -3.96
CA TYR A 59 -11.72 8.71 -5.17
C TYR A 59 -11.12 7.46 -5.80
N VAL A 60 -9.80 7.40 -5.94
CA VAL A 60 -9.07 6.20 -6.42
C VAL A 60 -9.39 4.99 -5.55
N CYS A 61 -9.34 5.13 -4.22
CA CYS A 61 -9.72 4.06 -3.32
C CYS A 61 -11.19 3.63 -3.45
N ALA A 62 -12.09 4.54 -3.80
CA ALA A 62 -13.49 4.21 -4.07
C ALA A 62 -13.68 3.52 -5.43
N LEU A 63 -12.78 3.71 -6.39
CA LEU A 63 -12.81 2.99 -7.66
C LEU A 63 -12.21 1.58 -7.54
N LEU A 64 -11.12 1.45 -6.78
CA LEU A 64 -10.46 0.16 -6.52
C LEU A 64 -11.30 -0.76 -5.63
N ARG A 65 -12.29 -0.21 -4.91
CA ARG A 65 -13.21 -0.94 -4.02
C ARG A 65 -14.64 -0.85 -4.55
N MET A 66 -15.32 -1.98 -4.66
CA MET A 66 -16.77 -1.99 -4.81
C MET A 66 -17.41 -2.30 -3.45
N TYR A 67 -18.23 -1.39 -2.95
CA TYR A 67 -19.06 -1.65 -1.78
C TYR A 67 -20.21 -2.58 -2.17
N GLY A 68 -20.22 -3.80 -1.63
CA GLY A 68 -21.42 -4.64 -1.68
C GLY A 68 -22.52 -4.07 -0.78
N HIS A 69 -23.79 -4.30 -1.13
CA HIS A 69 -24.95 -3.91 -0.31
C HIS A 69 -24.91 -4.45 1.13
N THR A 70 -24.10 -5.49 1.38
CA THR A 70 -23.91 -6.12 2.69
C THR A 70 -22.73 -5.56 3.48
N GLY A 71 -22.08 -4.48 3.02
CA GLY A 71 -20.88 -3.91 3.67
C GLY A 71 -19.62 -4.75 3.47
N THR A 72 -19.65 -5.75 2.57
CA THR A 72 -18.48 -6.54 2.23
C THR A 72 -17.72 -5.88 1.08
N TYR A 73 -16.40 -5.74 1.25
CA TYR A 73 -15.52 -5.23 0.20
C TYR A 73 -15.39 -6.26 -0.92
N ARG A 74 -15.63 -5.82 -2.15
CA ARG A 74 -15.29 -6.55 -3.38
C ARG A 74 -14.26 -5.75 -4.16
N SER A 75 -13.47 -6.44 -4.98
CA SER A 75 -12.57 -5.78 -5.92
C SER A 75 -13.40 -4.89 -6.86
N GLY A 76 -13.03 -3.63 -6.95
CA GLY A 76 -13.62 -2.65 -7.86
C GLY A 76 -12.97 -2.74 -9.25
N LEU A 77 -12.68 -1.59 -9.83
CA LEU A 77 -11.96 -1.49 -11.09
C LEU A 77 -10.53 -2.00 -10.96
N SER A 78 -10.01 -2.59 -12.03
CA SER A 78 -8.59 -2.89 -12.14
C SER A 78 -7.77 -1.58 -12.12
N PRO A 79 -6.52 -1.59 -11.64
CA PRO A 79 -5.65 -0.40 -11.71
C PRO A 79 -5.58 0.21 -13.11
N GLY A 80 -5.52 -0.61 -14.16
CA GLY A 80 -5.52 -0.12 -15.56
C GLY A 80 -6.81 0.59 -15.97
N ASP A 81 -7.97 0.14 -15.48
CA ASP A 81 -9.23 0.86 -15.68
C ASP A 81 -9.29 2.17 -14.89
N VAL A 82 -8.71 2.20 -13.70
CA VAL A 82 -8.58 3.43 -12.91
C VAL A 82 -7.68 4.44 -13.62
N VAL A 83 -6.54 4.00 -14.18
CA VAL A 83 -5.68 4.85 -15.02
C VAL A 83 -6.49 5.44 -16.17
N ARG A 84 -7.22 4.60 -16.92
CA ARG A 84 -8.08 5.05 -18.02
C ARG A 84 -9.15 6.05 -17.58
N GLN A 85 -9.72 5.87 -16.39
CA GLN A 85 -10.73 6.78 -15.85
C GLN A 85 -10.12 8.13 -15.45
N LEU A 86 -8.95 8.11 -14.80
CA LEU A 86 -8.21 9.30 -14.39
C LEU A 86 -7.73 10.12 -15.59
N THR A 87 -7.23 9.47 -16.64
CA THR A 87 -6.79 10.15 -17.85
C THR A 87 -7.96 10.72 -18.66
N ASN A 88 -9.07 9.99 -18.79
CA ASN A 88 -10.20 10.43 -19.61
C ASN A 88 -11.09 11.47 -18.92
N THR A 89 -11.23 11.40 -17.59
CA THR A 89 -12.18 12.25 -16.84
C THR A 89 -11.48 13.45 -16.21
N PHE A 90 -10.28 13.25 -15.67
CA PHE A 90 -9.54 14.28 -14.93
C PHE A 90 -8.31 14.79 -15.67
N HIS A 91 -8.04 14.28 -16.88
CA HIS A 91 -6.94 14.70 -17.75
C HIS A 91 -5.56 14.60 -17.08
N TYR A 92 -5.40 13.71 -16.10
CA TYR A 92 -4.08 13.37 -15.57
C TYR A 92 -3.27 12.63 -16.64
N SER A 93 -1.94 12.77 -16.59
CA SER A 93 -1.08 11.87 -17.35
C SER A 93 -1.20 10.45 -16.79
N PRO A 94 -0.94 9.40 -17.59
CA PRO A 94 -0.92 8.02 -17.11
C PRO A 94 0.02 7.83 -15.90
N GLU A 95 1.20 8.46 -15.94
CA GLU A 95 2.19 8.37 -14.87
C GLU A 95 1.70 9.03 -13.58
N ALA A 96 0.99 10.17 -13.70
CA ALA A 96 0.36 10.84 -12.57
C ALA A 96 -0.79 10.00 -11.97
N ALA A 97 -1.51 9.26 -12.80
CA ALA A 97 -2.52 8.31 -12.35
C ALA A 97 -1.89 7.13 -11.59
N ASP A 98 -0.82 6.54 -12.12
CA ASP A 98 -0.10 5.43 -11.48
C ASP A 98 0.48 5.82 -10.11
N VAL A 99 1.05 7.03 -9.99
CA VAL A 99 1.55 7.55 -8.71
C VAL A 99 0.43 7.65 -7.68
N GLN A 100 -0.73 8.19 -8.08
CA GLN A 100 -1.87 8.32 -7.19
C GLN A 100 -2.46 6.95 -6.81
N ILE A 101 -2.49 5.99 -7.73
CA ILE A 101 -2.93 4.61 -7.46
C ILE A 101 -1.97 3.94 -6.47
N ALA A 102 -0.66 3.97 -6.73
CA ALA A 102 0.32 3.33 -5.86
C ALA A 102 0.29 3.93 -4.45
N ALA A 103 0.24 5.25 -4.31
CA ALA A 103 0.18 5.93 -3.02
C ALA A 103 -1.16 5.68 -2.30
N ALA A 104 -2.28 5.70 -3.03
CA ALA A 104 -3.57 5.37 -2.44
C ALA A 104 -3.62 3.92 -1.96
N GLN A 105 -3.02 2.99 -2.70
CA GLN A 105 -2.94 1.59 -2.33
C GLN A 105 -1.99 1.33 -1.15
N SER A 106 -0.90 2.07 -0.97
CA SER A 106 -0.02 1.86 0.17
C SER A 106 -0.52 2.55 1.44
N GLU A 107 -1.09 3.76 1.31
CA GLU A 107 -1.46 4.58 2.45
C GLU A 107 -2.98 4.51 2.72
N LEU A 108 -3.83 4.86 1.77
CA LEU A 108 -5.27 5.08 2.03
C LEU A 108 -6.15 3.81 2.03
N CYS A 109 -5.87 2.83 1.17
CA CYS A 109 -6.67 1.61 1.00
C CYS A 109 -5.82 0.35 0.70
N PRO A 110 -4.96 -0.07 1.64
CA PRO A 110 -4.07 -1.22 1.52
C PRO A 110 -4.77 -2.56 1.27
N GLU A 111 -6.04 -2.70 1.65
CA GLU A 111 -6.84 -3.88 1.38
C GLU A 111 -7.08 -4.14 -0.12
N THR A 112 -6.87 -3.13 -0.97
CA THR A 112 -7.02 -3.25 -2.43
C THR A 112 -5.81 -3.90 -3.11
N LEU A 113 -4.71 -4.13 -2.38
CA LEU A 113 -3.51 -4.82 -2.87
C LEU A 113 -3.61 -6.35 -2.76
N ARG A 114 -4.75 -6.92 -2.34
CA ARG A 114 -4.87 -8.38 -2.17
C ARG A 114 -4.63 -9.14 -3.49
N PRO A 115 -3.83 -10.22 -3.47
CA PRO A 115 -3.57 -11.07 -4.62
C PRO A 115 -4.82 -11.85 -5.08
#